data_AF-A0A6B3CM97-F1
#
_entry.id   AF-A0A6B3CM97-F1
#
_cell.length_a   1.000
_cell.length_b   1.000
_cell.length_c   1.000
_cell.angle_alpha   90.00
_cell.angle_beta   90.00
_cell.angle_gamma   90.00
#
_symmetry.space_group_name_H-M   'P 1'
#
loop_
_entity.id
_entity.type
_entity.pdbx_description
1 polymer ?
#
loop_
_entity_poly.entity_id
_entity_poly.type
_entity_poly.pdbx_seq_one_letter_code
_entity_poly.pdbx_strand_id
1 'polypeptide(L)'
;FAFGMIAQHEQQHDETMLITHQLRRGPQALTAPDPDPVPLFTGPAEVLVPGGPFTMGTSTEPWALDNERPAHRREVAPFHIDTTPVTNGAYQAFIDDGGYDDPRWWAPEGWDHVRRHSLAAPLFWRRDGGQWLRRRFGVTEPVPAD
;
A
#
# COMPACT_ATOMS: atom_id res chain seq x y z
N PHE A 1 18.69 20.98 8.28
CA PHE A 1 17.42 21.04 7.53
C PHE A 1 17.65 20.87 6.02
N ALA A 2 18.21 21.85 5.29
CA ALA A 2 18.32 21.78 3.81
C ALA A 2 19.02 20.53 3.25
N PHE A 3 20.18 20.11 3.80
CA PHE A 3 20.87 18.90 3.34
C PHE A 3 20.04 17.61 3.57
N GLY A 4 19.36 17.50 4.72
CA GLY A 4 18.49 16.36 5.00
C GLY A 4 17.26 16.33 4.10
N MET A 5 16.67 17.50 3.84
CA MET A 5 15.56 17.65 2.89
C MET A 5 15.99 17.22 1.46
N ILE A 6 17.17 17.63 1.00
CA ILE A 6 17.68 17.25 -0.33
C ILE A 6 17.92 15.74 -0.40
N ALA A 7 18.51 15.14 0.63
CA ALA A 7 18.71 13.69 0.67
C ALA A 7 17.37 12.93 0.63
N GLN A 8 16.35 13.37 1.39
CA GLN A 8 15.02 12.77 1.34
C GLN A 8 14.31 12.98 0.00
N HIS A 9 14.48 14.15 -0.61
CA HIS A 9 13.96 14.45 -1.95
C HIS A 9 14.54 13.49 -2.99
N GLU A 10 15.85 13.22 -2.94
CA GLU A 10 16.49 12.22 -3.80
C GLU A 10 15.88 10.83 -3.57
N GLN A 11 15.70 10.40 -2.31
CA GLN A 11 15.05 9.11 -2.00
C GLN A 11 13.59 9.02 -2.48
N GLN A 12 12.82 10.11 -2.40
CA GLN A 12 11.46 10.18 -2.97
C GLN A 12 11.47 10.07 -4.50
N HIS A 13 12.48 10.65 -5.15
CA HIS A 13 12.67 10.50 -6.58
C HIS A 13 13.11 9.09 -6.97
N ASP A 14 13.92 8.41 -6.16
CA ASP A 14 14.27 7.01 -6.37
C ASP A 14 13.02 6.11 -6.35
N GLU A 15 12.11 6.33 -5.39
CA GLU A 15 10.81 5.63 -5.37
C GLU A 15 9.96 5.96 -6.62
N THR A 16 9.92 7.23 -7.03
CA THR A 16 9.22 7.66 -8.25
C THR A 16 9.80 7.01 -9.51
N MET A 17 11.12 6.86 -9.57
CA MET A 17 11.81 6.15 -10.65
C MET A 17 11.41 4.67 -10.66
N LEU A 18 11.34 4.00 -9.51
CA LEU A 18 10.86 2.62 -9.41
C LEU A 18 9.40 2.48 -9.87
N ILE A 19 8.50 3.39 -9.51
CA ILE A 19 7.11 3.42 -10.01
C ILE A 19 7.11 3.52 -11.54
N THR A 20 7.95 4.40 -12.10
CA THR A 20 8.08 4.57 -13.55
C THR A 20 8.63 3.31 -14.23
N HIS A 21 9.60 2.63 -13.61
CA HIS A 21 10.12 1.35 -14.09
C HIS A 21 9.06 0.24 -14.05
N GLN A 22 8.18 0.22 -13.05
CA GLN A 22 7.05 -0.71 -12.98
C GLN A 22 6.00 -0.45 -14.07
N LEU A 23 5.80 0.81 -14.48
CA LEU A 23 4.90 1.18 -15.58
C LEU A 23 5.46 0.78 -16.96
N ARG A 24 6.78 0.82 -17.13
CA ARG A 24 7.48 0.48 -18.38
C ARG A 24 7.03 -0.88 -18.92
N ARG A 25 6.82 -0.94 -20.25
CA ARG A 25 6.54 -2.18 -20.99
C ARG A 25 7.83 -2.71 -21.63
N GLY A 26 7.90 -4.02 -21.84
CA GLY A 26 9.05 -4.69 -22.46
C GLY A 26 9.84 -5.55 -21.46
N PRO A 27 11.04 -6.02 -21.86
CA PRO A 27 11.85 -6.90 -21.02
C PRO A 27 12.27 -6.20 -19.72
N GLN A 28 12.50 -7.00 -18.68
CA GLN A 28 13.00 -6.53 -17.39
C GLN A 28 14.22 -5.61 -17.56
N ALA A 29 14.18 -4.46 -16.89
CA ALA A 29 15.23 -3.44 -16.97
C ALA A 29 16.07 -3.33 -15.68
N LEU A 30 15.53 -3.81 -14.56
CA LEU A 30 16.18 -3.79 -13.25
C LEU A 30 16.13 -5.20 -12.66
N THR A 31 17.22 -5.61 -12.02
CA THR A 31 17.30 -6.88 -11.29
C THR A 31 17.82 -6.59 -9.90
N ALA A 32 17.15 -7.17 -8.91
CA ALA A 32 17.57 -7.19 -7.52
C ALA A 32 17.32 -8.61 -6.98
N PRO A 33 18.10 -9.09 -5.99
CA PRO A 33 17.73 -10.29 -5.27
C PRO A 33 16.37 -10.08 -4.59
N ASP A 34 15.55 -11.13 -4.54
CA ASP A 34 14.36 -11.09 -3.70
C ASP A 34 14.79 -10.97 -2.22
N PRO A 35 14.02 -10.26 -1.38
CA PRO A 35 14.31 -10.18 0.04
C PRO A 35 14.19 -11.55 0.70
N ASP A 36 14.89 -11.73 1.82
CA ASP A 36 14.77 -12.94 2.63
C ASP A 36 13.31 -13.14 3.06
N PRO A 37 12.79 -14.39 3.09
CA PRO A 37 11.46 -14.68 3.59
C PRO A 37 11.29 -14.17 5.01
N VAL A 38 10.25 -13.37 5.25
CA VAL A 38 9.90 -12.90 6.59
C VAL A 38 8.98 -13.95 7.24
N PRO A 39 9.25 -14.38 8.49
CA PRO A 39 8.34 -15.26 9.21
C PRO A 39 6.95 -14.64 9.31
N LEU A 40 5.91 -15.45 9.14
CA LEU A 40 4.54 -15.01 9.35
C LEU A 40 4.37 -14.50 10.79
N PHE A 41 3.70 -13.35 10.93
CA PHE A 41 3.33 -12.84 12.22
C PHE A 41 2.31 -13.79 12.89
N THR A 42 2.58 -14.19 14.12
CA THR A 42 1.76 -15.17 14.88
C THR A 42 1.02 -14.54 16.06
N GLY A 43 1.06 -13.22 16.17
CA GLY A 43 0.30 -12.48 17.19
C GLY A 43 -1.20 -12.37 16.85
N PRO A 44 -1.94 -11.56 17.62
CA PRO A 44 -3.37 -11.35 17.37
C PRO A 44 -3.59 -10.65 16.02
N ALA A 45 -4.68 -10.96 15.32
CA ALA A 45 -4.99 -10.35 14.03
C ALA A 45 -5.11 -8.81 14.14
N GLU A 46 -5.81 -8.33 15.15
CA GLU A 46 -5.94 -6.92 15.48
C GLU A 46 -5.38 -6.61 16.87
N VAL A 47 -4.97 -5.36 17.07
CA VAL A 47 -4.63 -4.82 18.39
C VAL A 47 -5.54 -3.64 18.73
N LEU A 48 -6.01 -3.62 19.97
CA LEU A 48 -6.67 -2.45 20.54
C LEU A 48 -5.63 -1.35 20.77
N VAL A 49 -5.84 -0.19 20.17
CA VAL A 49 -5.18 1.05 20.54
C VAL A 49 -6.10 1.76 21.54
N PRO A 50 -5.70 1.87 22.82
CA PRO A 50 -6.50 2.56 23.82
C PRO A 50 -6.72 4.02 23.39
N GLY A 51 -7.96 4.49 23.58
CA GLY A 51 -8.28 5.89 23.33
C GLY A 51 -7.62 6.81 24.34
N GLY A 52 -7.56 8.08 23.97
CA GLY A 52 -7.09 9.15 24.82
C GLY A 52 -6.13 10.09 24.12
N PRO A 53 -5.44 10.92 24.90
CA PRO A 53 -4.64 11.98 24.36
C PRO A 53 -3.26 11.46 23.92
N PHE A 54 -2.81 11.86 22.74
CA PHE A 54 -1.46 11.58 22.25
C PHE A 54 -0.86 12.79 21.52
N THR A 55 0.45 12.74 21.27
CA THR A 55 1.17 13.79 20.53
C THR A 55 1.36 13.34 19.09
N MET A 56 0.73 14.06 18.15
CA MET A 56 0.84 13.83 16.71
C MET A 56 1.93 14.73 16.12
N GLY A 57 2.72 14.20 15.20
CA GLY A 57 3.84 14.90 14.57
C GLY A 57 5.05 15.05 15.50
N THR A 58 6.03 15.84 15.07
CA THR A 58 7.29 16.05 15.80
C THR A 58 7.69 17.52 15.79
N SER A 59 8.40 17.96 16.85
CA SER A 59 9.03 19.28 16.93
C SER A 59 10.55 19.19 17.13
N THR A 60 11.06 17.98 17.34
CA THR A 60 12.44 17.74 17.77
C THR A 60 13.26 16.97 16.73
N GLU A 61 12.62 16.27 15.80
CA GLU A 61 13.30 15.53 14.75
C GLU A 61 13.94 16.50 13.75
N PRO A 62 15.29 16.57 13.67
CA PRO A 62 15.97 17.58 12.84
C PRO A 62 15.71 17.42 11.34
N TRP A 63 15.29 16.22 10.89
CA TRP A 63 15.09 15.90 9.48
C TRP A 63 13.62 15.76 9.07
N ALA A 64 12.67 15.89 9.99
CA ALA A 64 11.24 15.87 9.65
C ALA A 64 10.89 16.99 8.67
N LEU A 65 10.06 16.69 7.67
CA LEU A 65 9.55 17.66 6.71
C LEU A 65 8.60 18.66 7.40
N ASP A 66 8.19 19.70 6.67
CA ASP A 66 7.32 20.75 7.21
C ASP A 66 5.93 20.20 7.60
N ASN A 67 5.37 19.30 6.80
CA ASN A 67 4.07 18.65 7.01
C ASN A 67 4.01 17.69 8.22
N GLU A 68 5.16 17.27 8.76
CA GLU A 68 5.25 16.44 9.97
C GLU A 68 5.28 17.27 11.26
N ARG A 69 5.30 18.60 11.14
CA ARG A 69 5.49 19.57 12.23
C ARG A 69 4.29 20.52 12.34
N PRO A 70 4.15 21.21 13.48
CA PRO A 70 4.77 20.90 14.77
C PRO A 70 4.08 19.73 15.48
N ALA A 71 4.75 19.18 16.49
CA ALA A 71 4.10 18.29 17.44
C ALA A 71 2.92 19.00 18.12
N HIS A 72 1.76 18.35 18.15
CA HIS A 72 0.55 18.90 18.75
C HIS A 72 -0.33 17.81 19.37
N ARG A 73 -1.15 18.18 20.36
CA ARG A 73 -1.99 17.23 21.08
C ARG A 73 -3.24 16.87 20.27
N ARG A 74 -3.59 15.58 20.25
CA ARG A 74 -4.84 15.05 19.68
C ARG A 74 -5.48 14.08 20.66
N GLU A 75 -6.81 14.06 20.65
CA GLU A 75 -7.63 13.06 21.34
C GLU A 75 -8.15 12.10 20.29
N VAL A 76 -8.03 10.79 20.53
CA VAL A 76 -8.57 9.76 19.63
C VAL A 76 -9.39 8.78 20.45
N ALA A 77 -10.55 8.38 19.95
CA ALA A 77 -11.36 7.33 20.56
C ALA A 77 -10.62 5.97 20.49
N PRO A 78 -10.93 4.99 21.36
CA PRO A 78 -10.35 3.66 21.23
C PRO A 78 -10.73 3.03 19.88
N PHE A 79 -9.78 2.35 19.24
CA PHE A 79 -9.99 1.66 17.97
C PHE A 79 -9.13 0.40 17.87
N HIS A 80 -9.53 -0.53 16.99
CA HIS A 80 -8.68 -1.66 16.61
C HIS A 80 -7.98 -1.35 15.29
N ILE A 81 -6.77 -1.88 15.12
CA ILE A 81 -6.05 -1.87 13.86
C ILE A 81 -5.42 -3.24 13.63
N ASP A 82 -5.46 -3.70 12.39
CA ASP A 82 -4.80 -4.94 11.99
C ASP A 82 -3.29 -4.87 12.27
N THR A 83 -2.71 -5.97 12.73
CA THR A 83 -1.27 -6.09 13.00
C THR A 83 -0.46 -6.37 11.75
N THR A 84 -1.12 -6.77 10.66
CA THR A 84 -0.54 -7.00 9.35
C THR A 84 -1.41 -6.35 8.28
N PRO A 85 -0.84 -5.88 7.15
CA PRO A 85 -1.63 -5.42 6.02
C PRO A 85 -2.56 -6.51 5.45
N VAL A 86 -3.61 -6.09 4.73
CA VAL A 86 -4.46 -7.00 3.94
C VAL A 86 -3.61 -7.76 2.92
N THR A 87 -3.68 -9.09 2.95
CA THR A 87 -2.91 -9.95 2.05
C THR A 87 -3.52 -9.99 0.65
N ASN A 88 -2.73 -10.45 -0.32
CA ASN A 88 -3.21 -10.67 -1.68
C ASN A 88 -4.36 -11.69 -1.73
N GLY A 89 -4.31 -12.74 -0.90
CA GLY A 89 -5.36 -13.76 -0.80
C GLY A 89 -6.66 -13.21 -0.20
N ALA A 90 -6.57 -12.36 0.83
CA ALA A 90 -7.73 -11.66 1.37
C ALA A 90 -8.36 -10.72 0.32
N TYR A 91 -7.54 -10.03 -0.47
CA TYR A 91 -8.04 -9.19 -1.57
C TYR A 91 -8.66 -10.01 -2.70
N GLN A 92 -8.15 -11.20 -3.00
CA GLN A 92 -8.79 -12.14 -3.94
C GLN A 92 -10.18 -12.56 -3.46
N ALA A 93 -10.34 -12.85 -2.17
CA ALA A 93 -11.66 -13.15 -1.60
C ALA A 93 -12.64 -11.97 -1.75
N PHE A 94 -12.17 -10.73 -1.57
CA PHE A 94 -12.97 -9.53 -1.85
C PHE A 94 -13.40 -9.45 -3.33
N ILE A 95 -12.50 -9.74 -4.27
CA ILE A 95 -12.84 -9.76 -5.71
C ILE A 95 -13.86 -10.86 -6.01
N ASP A 96 -13.63 -12.08 -5.50
CA ASP A 96 -14.45 -13.26 -5.76
C ASP A 96 -15.87 -13.12 -5.17
N ASP A 97 -16.04 -12.36 -4.08
CA ASP A 97 -17.34 -12.03 -3.49
C ASP A 97 -18.05 -10.85 -4.18
N GLY A 98 -17.55 -10.39 -5.35
CA GLY A 98 -18.16 -9.32 -6.12
C GLY A 98 -17.86 -7.91 -5.58
N GLY A 99 -16.72 -7.72 -4.91
CA GLY A 99 -16.31 -6.45 -4.32
C GLY A 99 -16.24 -5.27 -5.30
N TYR A 100 -16.01 -5.54 -6.59
CA TYR A 100 -16.06 -4.55 -7.67
C TYR A 100 -17.42 -4.43 -8.37
N ASP A 101 -18.39 -5.26 -8.00
CA ASP A 101 -19.73 -5.30 -8.61
C ASP A 101 -20.82 -4.70 -7.70
N ASP A 102 -20.50 -4.44 -6.42
CA ASP A 102 -21.45 -3.94 -5.42
C ASP A 102 -21.12 -2.51 -4.94
N PRO A 103 -21.93 -1.49 -5.29
CA PRO A 103 -21.69 -0.11 -4.90
C PRO A 103 -21.73 0.14 -3.39
N ARG A 104 -22.32 -0.76 -2.58
CA ARG A 104 -22.45 -0.52 -1.13
C ARG A 104 -21.10 -0.43 -0.41
N TRP A 105 -20.05 -1.01 -0.99
CA TRP A 105 -18.69 -0.99 -0.45
C TRP A 105 -17.91 0.28 -0.79
N TRP A 106 -18.44 1.12 -1.67
CA TRP A 106 -17.73 2.25 -2.24
C TRP A 106 -18.40 3.57 -1.85
N ALA A 107 -17.57 4.58 -1.57
CA ALA A 107 -18.05 5.96 -1.63
C ALA A 107 -18.52 6.28 -3.06
N PRO A 108 -19.50 7.18 -3.26
CA PRO A 108 -20.05 7.48 -4.59
C PRO A 108 -18.99 7.81 -5.65
N GLU A 109 -18.00 8.63 -5.30
CA GLU A 109 -16.91 9.02 -6.21
C GLU A 109 -15.99 7.84 -6.55
N GLY A 110 -15.78 6.95 -5.59
CA GLY A 110 -15.03 5.70 -5.78
C GLY A 110 -15.75 4.74 -6.71
N TRP A 111 -17.07 4.59 -6.53
CA TRP A 111 -17.89 3.76 -7.42
C TRP A 111 -17.92 4.29 -8.85
N ASP A 112 -18.06 5.60 -9.02
CA ASP A 112 -17.96 6.23 -10.34
C ASP A 112 -16.60 6.01 -10.98
N HIS A 113 -15.52 6.03 -10.21
CA HIS A 113 -14.18 5.73 -10.69
C HIS A 113 -14.04 4.26 -11.14
N VAL A 114 -14.53 3.31 -10.33
CA VAL A 114 -14.56 1.87 -10.65
C VAL A 114 -15.29 1.63 -11.96
N ARG A 115 -16.50 2.18 -12.11
CA ARG A 115 -17.30 2.03 -13.34
C ARG A 115 -16.66 2.69 -14.55
N ARG A 116 -16.14 3.92 -14.39
CA ARG A 116 -15.55 4.69 -15.50
C ARG A 116 -14.33 3.99 -16.11
N HIS A 117 -13.53 3.31 -15.29
CA HIS A 117 -12.29 2.66 -15.71
C HIS A 117 -12.40 1.14 -15.75
N SER A 118 -13.59 0.58 -15.55
CA SER A 118 -13.86 -0.86 -15.49
C SER A 118 -12.87 -1.60 -14.58
N LEU A 119 -12.66 -1.07 -13.37
CA LEU A 119 -11.74 -1.67 -12.42
C LEU A 119 -12.33 -2.99 -11.89
N ALA A 120 -11.51 -4.04 -11.89
CA ALA A 120 -11.90 -5.38 -11.42
C ALA A 120 -10.82 -6.08 -10.59
N ALA A 121 -9.66 -5.45 -10.43
CA ALA A 121 -8.51 -5.97 -9.68
C ALA A 121 -7.50 -4.84 -9.41
N PRO A 122 -6.52 -5.05 -8.51
CA PRO A 122 -5.38 -4.16 -8.35
C PRO A 122 -4.61 -3.94 -9.66
N LEU A 123 -3.91 -2.81 -9.76
CA LEU A 123 -3.11 -2.49 -10.94
C LEU A 123 -2.06 -3.59 -11.19
N PHE A 124 -1.86 -3.92 -12.47
CA PHE A 124 -0.97 -4.98 -12.99
C PHE A 124 -1.42 -6.42 -12.77
N TRP A 125 -2.57 -6.65 -12.11
CA TRP A 125 -3.16 -7.96 -12.03
C TRP A 125 -3.95 -8.27 -13.30
N ARG A 126 -3.91 -9.52 -13.73
CA ARG A 126 -4.75 -10.06 -14.79
C ARG A 126 -5.09 -11.50 -14.49
N ARG A 127 -6.25 -11.94 -14.97
CA ARG A 127 -6.68 -13.33 -14.83
C ARG A 127 -6.37 -14.10 -16.11
N ASP A 128 -5.70 -15.24 -15.98
CA ASP A 128 -5.38 -16.16 -17.08
C ASP A 128 -5.66 -17.60 -16.65
N GLY A 129 -6.50 -18.32 -17.39
CA GLY A 129 -6.84 -19.71 -17.06
C GLY A 129 -7.44 -19.94 -15.66
N GLY A 130 -8.05 -18.93 -15.05
CA GLY A 130 -8.57 -18.98 -13.68
C GLY A 130 -7.58 -18.56 -12.58
N GLN A 131 -6.30 -18.35 -12.93
CA GLN A 131 -5.26 -17.89 -12.01
C GLN A 131 -5.03 -16.39 -12.12
N TRP A 132 -4.78 -15.73 -10.98
CA TRP A 132 -4.30 -14.35 -10.95
C TRP A 132 -2.80 -14.29 -11.20
N LEU A 133 -2.41 -13.48 -12.19
CA LEU A 133 -1.03 -13.14 -12.51
C LEU A 133 -0.80 -11.66 -12.26
N ARG A 134 0.37 -11.29 -11.75
CA ARG A 134 0.81 -9.89 -11.66
C ARG A 134 2.03 -9.64 -12.53
N ARG A 135 2.16 -8.42 -13.04
CA ARG A 135 3.42 -7.95 -13.63
C ARG A 135 4.22 -7.18 -12.58
N ARG A 136 5.46 -7.59 -12.33
CA ARG A 136 6.43 -6.92 -11.45
C ARG A 136 7.73 -6.66 -12.22
N PHE A 137 8.06 -5.40 -12.47
CA PHE A 137 9.27 -4.93 -13.18
C PHE A 137 9.57 -5.66 -14.50
N GLY A 138 8.53 -5.99 -15.27
CA GLY A 138 8.64 -6.68 -16.56
C GLY A 138 8.53 -8.22 -16.49
N VAL A 139 8.53 -8.79 -15.27
CA VAL A 139 8.28 -10.22 -15.04
C VAL A 139 6.79 -10.44 -14.80
N THR A 140 6.21 -11.47 -15.41
CA THR A 140 4.85 -11.92 -15.10
C THR A 140 4.93 -13.18 -14.26
N GLU A 141 4.31 -13.16 -13.10
CA GLU A 141 4.34 -14.23 -12.11
C GLU A 141 2.95 -14.43 -11.51
N PRO A 142 2.64 -15.61 -10.95
CA PRO A 142 1.45 -15.80 -10.13
C PRO A 142 1.39 -14.77 -9.00
N VAL A 143 0.19 -14.32 -8.68
CA VAL A 143 -0.03 -13.52 -7.47
C VAL A 143 0.16 -14.44 -6.25
N PRO A 144 1.12 -14.14 -5.35
CA PRO A 144 1.26 -14.89 -4.10
C PRO A 144 0.02 -14.65 -3.21
N ALA A 145 -0.35 -15.60 -2.36
CA ALA A 145 -1.57 -15.49 -1.54
C ALA A 145 -1.34 -14.78 -0.20
N ASP A 146 -0.10 -14.76 0.26
CA ASP A 146 0.36 -14.07 1.46
C ASP A 146 0.60 -12.57 1.25
#